data_AF-A0A2N1F7E9-F1
#
_entry.id   AF-A0A2N1F7E9-F1
#
_cell.length_a   1.000
_cell.length_b   1.000
_cell.length_c   1.000
_cell.angle_alpha   90.00
_cell.angle_beta   90.00
_cell.angle_gamma   90.00
#
_symmetry.space_group_name_H-M   'P 1'
#
loop_
_entity.id
_entity.type
_entity.pdbx_description
1 polymer ?
#
loop_
_entity_poly.entity_id
_entity_poly.type
_entity_poly.pdbx_seq_one_letter_code
_entity_poly.pdbx_strand_id
1 'polypeptide(L)'
;MTSKEKILKYLDFKGLTAYQFQKKTGLSNGVLKSGKDFGVDKVKTIRDNYLDLSMDWLLFDEGEMIVSTETKPKKEKKSTDYENYKTFTEHNFVAVNNKVDNLSNDFAKFKEGFLELIEEKLEKAIKNKKV
;
A
#
# COMPACT_ATOMS: atom_id res chain seq x y z
N MET A 1 -12.75 18.54 23.37
CA MET A 1 -12.86 19.55 22.30
C MET A 1 -13.34 18.83 21.07
N THR A 2 -14.39 19.30 20.42
CA THR A 2 -14.88 18.67 19.18
C THR A 2 -13.89 18.91 18.04
N SER A 3 -13.94 18.09 16.99
CA SER A 3 -13.12 18.29 15.79
C SER A 3 -13.29 19.69 15.20
N LYS A 4 -14.49 20.27 15.30
CA LYS A 4 -14.80 21.61 14.79
C LYS A 4 -14.15 22.71 15.62
N GLU A 5 -14.23 22.61 16.94
CA GLU A 5 -13.54 23.52 17.86
C GLU A 5 -12.02 23.47 17.63
N LYS A 6 -11.47 22.27 17.39
CA LYS A 6 -10.05 22.09 17.03
C LYS A 6 -9.68 22.81 15.73
N ILE A 7 -10.52 22.70 14.69
CA ILE A 7 -10.30 23.46 13.44
C ILE A 7 -10.37 24.97 13.71
N LEU A 8 -11.37 25.46 14.44
CA LEU A 8 -11.48 26.88 14.76
C LEU A 8 -10.24 27.39 15.52
N LYS A 9 -9.74 26.60 16.47
CA LYS A 9 -8.49 26.89 17.21
C LYS A 9 -7.27 26.94 16.29
N TYR A 10 -7.14 26.00 15.36
CA TYR A 10 -6.07 26.03 14.37
C TYR A 10 -6.18 27.25 13.45
N LEU A 11 -7.38 27.60 13.00
CA LEU A 11 -7.59 28.77 12.14
C LEU A 11 -7.20 30.07 12.84
N ASP A 12 -7.60 30.23 14.11
CA ASP A 12 -7.21 31.36 14.94
C ASP A 12 -5.68 31.46 15.07
N PHE A 13 -5.01 30.35 15.36
CA PHE A 13 -3.54 30.28 15.40
C PHE A 13 -2.88 30.70 14.08
N LYS A 14 -3.47 30.34 12.93
CA LYS A 14 -2.96 30.72 11.60
C LYS A 14 -3.38 32.13 11.16
N GLY A 15 -4.19 32.85 11.94
CA GLY A 15 -4.78 34.13 11.54
C GLY A 15 -5.76 34.00 10.37
N LEU A 16 -6.43 32.85 10.23
CA LEU A 16 -7.37 32.55 9.16
C LEU A 16 -8.82 32.67 9.65
N THR A 17 -9.67 33.24 8.80
CA THR A 17 -11.11 33.26 9.02
C THR A 17 -11.76 31.95 8.57
N ALA A 18 -12.91 31.62 9.15
CA ALA A 18 -13.74 30.49 8.69
C ALA A 18 -14.10 30.59 7.19
N TYR A 19 -14.28 31.81 6.67
CA TYR A 19 -14.52 32.05 5.26
C TYR A 19 -13.32 31.67 4.37
N GLN A 20 -12.11 32.07 4.75
CA GLN A 20 -10.89 31.68 4.03
C GLN A 20 -10.70 30.16 4.05
N PHE A 21 -11.00 29.52 5.18
CA PHE A 21 -10.98 28.07 5.27
C PHE A 21 -11.93 27.43 4.27
N GLN A 22 -13.20 27.84 4.27
CA GLN A 22 -14.24 27.32 3.36
C GLN A 22 -13.88 27.54 1.89
N LYS A 23 -13.38 28.74 1.55
CA LYS A 23 -12.92 29.06 0.20
C LYS A 23 -11.77 28.18 -0.25
N LYS A 24 -10.82 27.87 0.64
CA LYS A 24 -9.66 27.03 0.33
C LYS A 24 -10.05 25.55 0.21
N THR A 25 -10.87 25.04 1.12
CA THR A 25 -11.24 23.61 1.15
C THR A 25 -12.43 23.27 0.25
N GLY A 26 -13.18 24.26 -0.23
CA GLY A 26 -14.45 24.04 -0.95
C GLY A 26 -15.56 23.44 -0.08
N LEU A 27 -15.42 23.48 1.25
CA LEU A 27 -16.41 22.93 2.17
C LEU A 27 -17.54 23.92 2.41
N SER A 28 -18.75 23.42 2.66
CA SER A 28 -19.93 24.27 2.84
C SER A 28 -19.86 25.16 4.08
N ASN A 29 -20.57 26.29 4.05
CA ASN A 29 -20.60 27.28 5.13
C ASN A 29 -21.05 26.72 6.49
N GLY A 30 -21.83 25.63 6.48
CA GLY A 30 -22.35 24.97 7.68
C GLY A 30 -21.36 24.01 8.35
N VAL A 31 -20.26 23.63 7.68
CA VAL A 31 -19.40 22.52 8.16
C VAL A 31 -18.78 22.79 9.53
N LEU A 32 -18.52 24.05 9.86
CA LEU A 32 -17.98 24.49 11.15
C LEU A 32 -19.07 24.92 12.14
N LYS A 33 -20.32 25.08 11.69
CA LYS A 33 -21.42 25.67 12.49
C LYS A 33 -22.41 24.65 13.03
N SER A 34 -22.67 23.56 12.31
CA SER A 34 -23.71 22.60 12.68
C SER A 34 -23.35 21.16 12.28
N GLY A 35 -24.03 20.17 12.89
CA GLY A 35 -23.93 18.74 12.56
C GLY A 35 -22.94 17.92 13.41
N LYS A 36 -22.80 16.63 13.07
CA LYS A 36 -21.85 15.67 13.66
C LYS A 36 -20.39 16.00 13.30
N ASP A 37 -19.44 15.22 13.82
CA ASP A 37 -18.03 15.26 13.43
C ASP A 37 -17.82 15.11 11.91
N PHE A 38 -16.62 15.45 11.45
CA PHE A 38 -16.28 15.39 10.04
C PHE A 38 -16.33 13.95 9.51
N GLY A 39 -17.04 13.75 8.40
CA GLY A 39 -16.90 12.53 7.62
C GLY A 39 -15.50 12.39 7.03
N VAL A 40 -15.12 11.15 6.70
CA VAL A 40 -13.78 10.81 6.16
C VAL A 40 -13.43 11.64 4.92
N ASP A 41 -14.41 11.94 4.08
CA ASP A 41 -14.27 12.80 2.90
C ASP A 41 -13.75 14.21 3.28
N LYS A 42 -14.34 14.81 4.31
CA LYS A 42 -13.99 16.16 4.77
C LYS A 42 -12.64 16.18 5.47
N VAL A 43 -12.35 15.15 6.26
CA VAL A 43 -11.04 14.99 6.92
C VAL A 43 -9.93 14.90 5.89
N LYS A 44 -10.11 14.15 4.79
CA LYS A 44 -9.15 14.09 3.67
C LYS A 44 -8.93 15.47 3.05
N THR A 45 -10.01 16.18 2.73
CA THR A 45 -9.91 17.54 2.17
C THR A 45 -9.17 18.50 3.10
N ILE A 46 -9.41 18.42 4.41
CA ILE A 46 -8.71 19.23 5.41
C ILE A 46 -7.22 18.91 5.41
N ARG A 47 -6.85 17.63 5.51
CA ARG A 47 -5.45 17.16 5.48
C ARG A 47 -4.72 17.69 4.24
N ASP A 48 -5.34 17.56 3.08
CA ASP A 48 -4.70 17.92 1.80
C ASP A 48 -4.49 19.42 1.64
N ASN A 49 -5.26 20.25 2.35
CA ASN A 49 -5.14 21.72 2.31
C ASN A 49 -4.32 22.32 3.46
N TYR A 50 -4.11 21.59 4.54
CA TYR A 50 -3.45 22.05 5.76
C TYR A 50 -2.47 20.98 6.25
N LEU A 51 -1.36 20.83 5.52
CA LEU A 51 -0.34 19.80 5.76
C LEU A 51 0.41 19.97 7.09
N ASP A 52 0.36 21.17 7.67
CA ASP A 52 0.93 21.48 8.97
C ASP A 52 -0.02 21.16 10.15
N LEU A 53 -1.29 20.82 9.88
CA LEU A 53 -2.24 20.39 10.91
C LEU A 53 -2.10 18.90 11.20
N SER A 54 -1.88 18.56 12.47
CA SER A 54 -1.82 17.18 12.94
C SER A 54 -3.19 16.49 12.89
N MET A 55 -3.29 15.39 12.14
CA MET A 55 -4.49 14.56 12.13
C MET A 55 -4.66 13.77 13.44
N ASP A 56 -3.55 13.43 14.10
CA ASP A 56 -3.58 12.74 15.39
C ASP A 56 -4.21 13.62 16.46
N TRP A 57 -3.85 14.91 16.46
CA TRP A 57 -4.43 15.89 17.36
C TRP A 57 -5.90 16.15 17.03
N LEU A 58 -6.23 16.27 15.74
CA LEU A 58 -7.59 16.54 15.28
C LEU A 58 -8.56 15.40 15.64
N LEU A 59 -8.19 14.15 15.37
CA LEU A 59 -9.11 13.00 15.42
C LEU A 59 -9.02 12.18 16.71
N PHE A 60 -7.84 12.10 17.32
CA PHE A 60 -7.58 11.22 18.46
C PHE A 60 -7.25 11.98 19.75
N ASP A 61 -7.17 13.32 19.71
CA ASP A 61 -6.75 14.15 20.84
C ASP A 61 -5.29 13.88 21.28
N GLU A 62 -4.46 13.37 20.35
CA GLU A 62 -3.08 12.99 20.64
C GLU A 62 -2.06 13.95 20.03
N GLY A 63 -0.99 14.25 20.76
CA GLY A 63 0.13 15.05 20.27
C GLY A 63 -0.15 16.55 20.15
N GLU A 64 0.63 17.23 19.32
CA GLU A 64 0.54 18.68 19.12
C GLU A 64 -0.31 19.05 17.91
N MET A 65 -0.90 20.24 17.93
CA MET A 65 -1.74 20.76 16.85
C MET A 65 -0.96 20.96 15.55
N ILE A 66 0.28 21.46 15.64
CA ILE A 66 1.11 21.77 14.47
C ILE A 66 2.20 20.71 14.34
N VAL A 67 2.31 20.11 13.15
CA VAL A 67 3.46 19.27 12.81
C VAL A 67 4.56 20.15 12.23
N SER A 68 5.72 20.20 12.90
CA SER A 68 6.89 20.89 12.37
C SER A 68 7.37 20.20 11.10
N THR A 69 7.54 20.98 10.03
CA THR A 69 8.13 20.55 8.76
C THR A 69 9.67 20.60 8.80
N GLU A 70 10.28 20.88 9.95
CA GLU A 70 11.70 20.63 10.16
C GLU A 70 11.95 19.12 10.11
N THR A 71 12.15 18.64 8.89
CA THR A 71 12.94 17.48 8.47
C THR A 71 13.70 16.81 9.62
N LYS A 72 12.97 16.00 10.39
CA LYS A 72 13.36 14.61 10.46
C LYS A 72 12.43 13.91 9.49
N PRO A 73 12.93 13.10 8.53
CA PRO A 73 12.06 12.05 8.03
C PRO A 73 11.53 11.41 9.31
N LYS A 74 10.20 11.43 9.50
CA LYS A 74 9.60 10.44 10.36
C LYS A 74 10.16 9.15 9.77
N LYS A 75 11.19 8.60 10.44
CA LYS A 75 11.38 7.16 10.43
C LYS A 75 9.99 6.74 10.85
N GLU A 76 9.18 6.36 9.87
CA GLU A 76 8.09 5.45 10.11
C GLU A 76 8.71 4.48 11.10
N LYS A 77 8.17 4.43 12.32
CA LYS A 77 8.43 3.26 13.14
C LYS A 77 7.87 2.14 12.28
N LYS A 78 8.71 1.60 11.39
CA LYS A 78 8.44 0.42 10.61
C LYS A 78 8.07 -0.56 11.70
N SER A 79 6.78 -0.84 11.82
CA SER A 79 6.33 -1.86 12.74
C SER A 79 7.13 -3.09 12.36
N THR A 80 7.75 -3.71 13.35
CA THR A 80 8.50 -4.97 13.20
C THR A 80 7.69 -6.02 12.42
N ASP A 81 6.36 -5.89 12.44
CA ASP A 81 5.42 -6.74 11.73
C ASP A 81 5.44 -6.57 10.20
N TYR A 82 5.71 -5.38 9.67
CA TYR A 82 5.72 -5.16 8.21
C TYR A 82 6.97 -5.73 7.55
N GLU A 83 8.14 -5.56 8.17
CA GLU A 83 9.39 -6.11 7.66
C GLU A 83 9.37 -7.65 7.78
N ASN A 84 8.85 -8.19 8.90
CA ASN A 84 8.68 -9.64 9.08
C ASN A 84 7.69 -10.25 8.06
N TYR A 85 6.56 -9.59 7.80
CA TYR A 85 5.61 -10.03 6.76
C TYR A 85 6.25 -10.00 5.38
N LYS A 86 6.98 -8.92 5.05
CA LYS A 86 7.69 -8.80 3.78
C LYS A 86 8.72 -9.92 3.62
N THR A 87 9.57 -10.17 4.60
CA THR A 87 10.57 -11.26 4.56
C THR A 87 9.92 -12.64 4.46
N PHE A 88 8.82 -12.89 5.18
CA PHE A 88 8.07 -14.14 5.07
C PHE A 88 7.46 -14.33 3.66
N THR A 89 6.88 -13.27 3.09
CA THR A 89 6.33 -13.32 1.72
C THR A 89 7.41 -13.52 0.66
N GLU A 90 8.56 -12.85 0.80
CA GLU A 90 9.70 -12.99 -0.10
C GLU A 90 10.27 -14.41 -0.06
N HIS A 91 10.45 -14.98 1.14
CA HIS A 91 10.94 -16.35 1.29
C HIS A 91 9.97 -17.38 0.67
N ASN A 92 8.66 -17.22 0.90
CA ASN A 92 7.66 -18.10 0.31
C ASN A 92 7.60 -17.97 -1.22
N PHE A 93 7.75 -16.76 -1.76
CA PHE A 93 7.79 -16.52 -3.19
C PHE A 93 9.00 -17.20 -3.85
N VAL A 94 10.19 -17.08 -3.25
CA VAL A 94 11.40 -17.78 -3.70
C VAL A 94 11.21 -19.30 -3.66
N ALA A 95 10.64 -19.84 -2.59
CA ALA A 95 10.39 -21.27 -2.47
C ALA A 95 9.39 -21.79 -3.53
N VAL A 96 8.37 -20.99 -3.88
CA VAL A 96 7.43 -21.33 -4.96
C VAL A 96 8.12 -21.28 -6.31
N ASN A 97 8.89 -20.24 -6.62
CA ASN A 97 9.59 -20.14 -7.90
C ASN A 97 10.58 -21.29 -8.10
N ASN A 98 11.35 -21.66 -7.08
CA ASN A 98 12.25 -22.81 -7.16
C ASN A 98 11.49 -24.12 -7.44
N LYS A 99 10.29 -24.30 -6.86
CA LYS A 99 9.45 -25.48 -7.16
C LYS A 99 8.93 -25.45 -8.60
N VAL A 100 8.56 -24.28 -9.11
CA VAL A 100 8.12 -24.09 -10.50
C VAL A 100 9.27 -24.40 -11.46
N ASP A 101 10.48 -23.92 -11.18
CA ASP A 101 11.66 -24.17 -12.01
C ASP A 101 12.03 -25.66 -12.02
N ASN A 102 12.00 -26.31 -10.86
CA ASN A 102 12.25 -27.75 -10.77
C ASN A 102 11.22 -28.54 -11.57
N LEU A 103 9.93 -28.20 -11.46
CA LEU A 103 8.88 -28.86 -12.23
C LEU A 103 9.05 -28.63 -13.74
N SER A 104 9.45 -27.42 -14.14
CA SER A 104 9.74 -27.10 -15.55
C SER A 104 10.89 -27.95 -16.09
N ASN A 105 11.96 -28.10 -15.29
CA ASN A 105 13.11 -28.94 -15.64
C ASN A 105 12.74 -30.43 -15.72
N ASP A 106 11.93 -30.93 -14.79
CA ASP A 106 11.48 -32.33 -14.80
C ASP A 106 10.60 -32.61 -16.03
N PHE A 107 9.76 -31.66 -16.41
CA PHE A 107 8.96 -31.77 -17.62
C PHE A 107 9.81 -31.79 -18.89
N ALA A 108 10.88 -30.98 -18.94
CA ALA A 108 11.83 -30.99 -20.06
C ALA A 108 12.52 -32.37 -20.19
N LYS A 109 13.04 -32.91 -19.09
CA LYS A 109 13.66 -34.25 -19.07
C LYS A 109 12.69 -35.36 -19.49
N PHE A 110 11.45 -35.30 -19.02
CA PHE A 110 10.42 -36.26 -19.41
C PHE A 110 10.15 -36.21 -20.93
N LYS A 111 10.06 -35.00 -21.49
CA LYS A 111 9.86 -34.80 -22.92
C LYS A 111 11.02 -35.36 -23.74
N GLU A 112 12.26 -35.11 -23.32
CA GLU A 112 13.47 -35.62 -23.97
C GLU A 112 13.49 -37.16 -23.96
N GLY A 113 13.27 -37.79 -22.80
CA GLY A 113 13.23 -39.25 -22.71
C GLY A 113 12.12 -39.89 -23.56
N PHE A 114 10.98 -39.19 -23.73
CA PHE A 114 9.92 -39.67 -24.62
C PHE A 114 10.30 -39.57 -26.10
N LEU A 115 11.00 -38.51 -26.50
CA LEU A 115 11.54 -38.34 -27.84
C LEU A 115 12.55 -39.45 -28.17
N GLU A 116 13.51 -39.70 -27.28
CA GLU A 116 14.50 -40.77 -27.43
C GLU A 116 13.83 -42.13 -27.63
N LEU A 117 12.78 -42.44 -26.86
CA LEU A 117 12.03 -43.69 -26.97
C LEU A 117 11.26 -43.81 -28.31
N ILE A 118 10.75 -42.70 -28.85
CA ILE A 118 10.12 -42.69 -30.17
C ILE A 118 11.17 -42.96 -31.25
N GLU A 119 12.31 -42.27 -31.18
CA GLU A 119 13.40 -42.41 -32.14
C GLU A 119 13.94 -43.85 -32.16
N GLU A 120 14.20 -44.45 -31.00
CA GLU A 120 14.65 -45.85 -30.88
C GLU A 120 13.65 -46.84 -31.52
N LYS A 121 12.35 -46.62 -31.30
CA LYS A 121 11.30 -47.47 -31.88
C LYS A 121 11.19 -47.30 -33.40
N LEU A 122 11.34 -46.09 -33.91
CA LEU A 122 11.34 -45.80 -35.34
C LEU A 122 12.54 -46.46 -36.04
N GLU A 123 13.74 -46.34 -35.47
CA GLU A 123 14.95 -46.97 -36.01
C GLU A 123 14.83 -48.50 -36.09
N LYS A 124 14.35 -49.13 -35.01
CA LYS A 124 14.08 -50.58 -34.98
C LYS A 124 13.07 -51.00 -36.04
N ALA A 125 11.98 -50.24 -36.22
CA ALA A 125 10.96 -50.54 -37.22
C ALA A 125 11.48 -50.40 -38.67
N ILE A 126 12.32 -49.39 -38.94
CA ILE A 126 12.95 -49.21 -40.25
C ILE A 126 13.93 -50.35 -40.55
N LYS A 127 14.74 -50.76 -39.57
CA LYS A 127 15.69 -51.87 -39.71
C LYS A 127 14.98 -53.20 -40.00
N ASN A 128 13.86 -53.46 -39.34
CA ASN A 128 13.07 -54.69 -39.52
C ASN A 128 12.29 -54.74 -40.85
N LYS A 129 12.06 -53.61 -41.53
CA LYS A 129 11.39 -53.55 -42.84
C LYS A 129 12.34 -53.71 -44.05
N LYS A 130 13.66 -53.69 -43.85
CA LYS A 130 14.69 -53.84 -44.90
C LYS A 130 15.15 -55.30 -45.10
N VAL A 131 14.37 -56.28 -44.64
CA VAL A 131 14.59 -57.73 -44.84
C VAL A 131 13.47 -58.28 -45.70
#